data_AF-A0A7X7YUD9-F1
#
_entry.id   AF-A0A7X7YUD9-F1
#
_cell.length_a   1.000
_cell.length_b   1.000
_cell.length_c   1.000
_cell.angle_alpha   90.00
_cell.angle_beta   90.00
_cell.angle_gamma   90.00
#
_symmetry.space_group_name_H-M   'P 1'
#
loop_
_entity.id
_entity.type
_entity.pdbx_description
1 polymer ?
#
loop_
_entity_poly.entity_id
_entity_poly.type
_entity_poly.pdbx_seq_one_letter_code
_entity_poly.pdbx_strand_id
1 'polypeptide(L)'
;MVGVRQAWTAHGRATRLSPVRRVAETLASLALLASLSCSFDLRSPDWVRRARAVDHMTDQARLASIAVHDHAEPVCLTAVGRLADPEFLGVVAFGSPNSHVQIAAVEKLADPTLLASLARYGRHPHARIAAIGRLADPAVLADIARTDPDPSIRQAAMFRLTALQEAADPDHV
;
A
#
# COMPACT_ATOMS: atom_id res chain seq x y z
N MET A 1 -33.05 38.04 -63.03
CA MET A 1 -31.63 37.98 -63.46
C MET A 1 -30.75 38.30 -62.26
N VAL A 2 -29.93 37.30 -61.85
CA VAL A 2 -28.65 37.35 -61.09
C VAL A 2 -28.67 38.07 -59.73
N GLY A 3 -28.60 37.38 -58.58
CA GLY A 3 -27.36 36.83 -57.98
C GLY A 3 -26.64 37.96 -57.20
N VAL A 4 -26.30 37.89 -55.92
CA VAL A 4 -25.40 36.94 -55.26
C VAL A 4 -25.55 37.10 -53.74
N ARG A 5 -25.72 35.98 -53.02
CA ARG A 5 -25.58 35.89 -51.56
C ARG A 5 -24.09 36.04 -51.21
N GLN A 6 -23.72 37.05 -50.44
CA GLN A 6 -22.37 37.08 -49.86
C GLN A 6 -22.28 36.06 -48.74
N ALA A 7 -21.48 35.03 -48.99
CA ALA A 7 -21.21 33.94 -48.09
C ALA A 7 -20.41 34.44 -46.88
N TRP A 8 -20.89 34.05 -45.71
CA TRP A 8 -20.17 34.13 -44.45
C TRP A 8 -18.93 33.23 -44.54
N THR A 9 -17.74 33.77 -44.34
CA THR A 9 -16.56 32.95 -44.02
C THR A 9 -15.96 33.40 -42.70
N ALA A 10 -16.57 32.94 -41.61
CA ALA A 10 -15.91 32.87 -40.31
C ALA A 10 -14.81 31.80 -40.42
N HIS A 11 -13.62 32.22 -40.87
CA HIS A 11 -12.41 31.41 -40.78
C HIS A 11 -12.06 31.27 -39.29
N GLY A 12 -12.45 30.15 -38.69
CA GLY A 12 -12.00 29.77 -37.36
C GLY A 12 -10.48 29.77 -37.33
N ARG A 13 -9.88 30.73 -36.62
CA ARG A 13 -8.45 30.73 -36.35
C ARG A 13 -8.14 29.50 -35.49
N ALA A 14 -7.68 28.43 -36.13
CA ALA A 14 -7.04 27.33 -35.44
C ALA A 14 -5.79 27.89 -34.73
N THR A 15 -5.92 28.20 -33.45
CA THR A 15 -4.82 28.68 -32.63
C THR A 15 -3.77 27.57 -32.55
N ARG A 16 -2.64 27.76 -33.24
CA ARG A 16 -1.48 26.87 -33.09
C ARG A 16 -1.01 26.95 -31.66
N LEU A 17 -1.14 25.85 -30.94
CA LEU A 17 -0.61 25.71 -29.59
C LEU A 17 0.92 25.86 -29.62
N SER A 18 1.47 26.49 -28.58
CA SER A 18 2.93 26.57 -28.42
C SER A 18 3.54 25.17 -28.30
N PRO A 19 4.83 24.99 -28.64
CA PRO A 19 5.50 23.70 -28.49
C PRO A 19 5.34 23.08 -27.09
N VAL A 20 5.45 23.90 -26.03
CA VAL A 20 5.29 23.47 -24.64
C VAL A 20 3.87 22.96 -24.34
N ARG A 21 2.83 23.66 -24.83
CA ARG A 21 1.43 23.22 -24.64
C ARG A 21 1.12 21.91 -25.35
N ARG A 22 1.65 21.69 -26.56
CA ARG A 22 1.48 20.41 -27.28
C ARG A 22 2.10 19.24 -26.54
N VAL A 23 3.31 19.42 -26.02
CA VAL A 23 3.97 18.38 -25.20
C VAL A 23 3.14 18.08 -23.96
N ALA A 24 2.66 19.10 -23.24
CA ALA A 24 1.81 18.91 -22.06
C ALA A 24 0.50 18.15 -22.37
N GLU A 25 -0.19 18.47 -23.46
CA GLU A 25 -1.42 17.76 -23.88
C GLU A 25 -1.14 16.31 -24.28
N THR A 26 -0.01 16.03 -24.95
CA THR A 26 0.38 14.64 -25.28
C THR A 26 0.72 13.83 -24.04
N LEU A 27 1.41 14.41 -23.06
CA LEU A 27 1.71 13.75 -21.79
C LEU A 27 0.42 13.48 -21.00
N ALA A 28 -0.52 14.43 -20.97
CA ALA A 28 -1.83 14.23 -20.35
C ALA A 28 -2.64 13.10 -21.03
N SER A 29 -2.63 13.06 -22.37
CA SER A 29 -3.31 12.01 -23.15
C SER A 29 -2.67 10.63 -22.93
N LEU A 30 -1.35 10.55 -22.87
CA LEU A 30 -0.63 9.31 -22.54
C LEU A 30 -0.89 8.86 -21.10
N ALA A 31 -0.97 9.79 -20.15
CA ALA A 31 -1.31 9.48 -18.76
C ALA A 31 -2.76 8.95 -18.62
N LEU A 32 -3.69 9.53 -19.39
CA LEU A 32 -5.08 9.04 -19.49
C LEU A 32 -5.14 7.63 -20.08
N LEU A 33 -4.44 7.38 -21.19
CA LEU A 33 -4.36 6.05 -21.80
C LEU A 33 -3.70 5.02 -20.86
N ALA A 34 -2.64 5.41 -20.15
CA ALA A 34 -2.01 4.55 -19.14
C ALA A 34 -2.98 4.23 -17.98
N SER A 35 -3.75 5.22 -17.52
CA SER A 35 -4.76 5.04 -16.46
C SER A 35 -5.93 4.16 -16.89
N LEU A 36 -6.37 4.30 -18.15
CA LEU A 36 -7.40 3.46 -18.77
C LEU A 36 -6.90 2.02 -18.97
N SER A 37 -5.68 1.84 -19.48
CA SER A 37 -5.04 0.53 -19.63
C SER A 37 -4.86 -0.16 -18.29
N CYS A 38 -4.35 0.55 -17.28
CA CYS A 38 -4.23 0.06 -15.91
C CYS A 38 -5.59 -0.38 -15.36
N SER A 39 -6.64 0.43 -15.53
CA SER A 39 -7.99 0.07 -15.09
C SER A 39 -8.57 -1.14 -15.83
N PHE A 40 -8.18 -1.36 -17.09
CA PHE A 40 -8.56 -2.56 -17.84
C PHE A 40 -7.80 -3.81 -17.34
N ASP A 41 -6.48 -3.71 -17.20
CA ASP A 41 -5.64 -4.83 -16.75
C ASP A 41 -5.98 -5.27 -15.32
N LEU A 42 -6.35 -4.34 -14.42
CA LEU A 42 -6.81 -4.65 -13.07
C LEU A 42 -8.12 -5.47 -13.03
N ARG A 43 -8.91 -5.48 -14.11
CA ARG A 43 -10.13 -6.32 -14.22
C ARG A 43 -9.86 -7.66 -14.91
N SER A 44 -8.61 -7.93 -15.30
CA SER A 44 -8.24 -9.18 -15.95
C SER A 44 -8.47 -10.38 -15.02
N PRO A 45 -9.07 -11.49 -15.51
CA PRO A 45 -9.12 -12.72 -14.74
C PRO A 45 -7.72 -13.31 -14.50
N ASP A 46 -6.79 -13.08 -15.43
CA ASP A 46 -5.38 -13.45 -15.30
C ASP A 46 -4.68 -12.56 -14.26
N TRP A 47 -4.24 -13.17 -13.16
CA TRP A 47 -3.56 -12.51 -12.06
C TRP A 47 -2.21 -11.93 -12.46
N VAL A 48 -1.52 -12.51 -13.46
CA VAL A 48 -0.21 -12.03 -13.91
C VAL A 48 -0.35 -10.65 -14.54
N ARG A 49 -1.41 -10.44 -15.31
CA ARG A 49 -1.74 -9.12 -15.89
C ARG A 49 -2.08 -8.10 -14.81
N ARG A 50 -2.84 -8.50 -13.79
CA ARG A 50 -3.14 -7.63 -12.65
C ARG A 50 -1.87 -7.25 -11.90
N ALA A 51 -1.01 -8.21 -11.58
CA ALA A 51 0.26 -7.96 -10.89
C ALA A 51 1.16 -6.99 -11.66
N ARG A 52 1.30 -7.15 -12.99
CA ARG A 52 2.05 -6.20 -13.83
C ARG A 52 1.45 -4.79 -13.82
N ALA A 53 0.13 -4.68 -13.85
CA ALA A 53 -0.53 -3.38 -13.74
C ALA A 53 -0.22 -2.72 -12.39
N VAL A 54 -0.30 -3.49 -11.29
CA VAL A 54 -0.02 -3.05 -9.92
C VAL A 54 1.45 -2.63 -9.75
N ASP A 55 2.40 -3.34 -10.35
CA ASP A 55 3.83 -3.06 -10.20
C ASP A 55 4.24 -1.65 -10.66
N HIS A 56 3.47 -1.05 -11.57
CA HIS A 56 3.68 0.32 -12.06
C HIS A 56 2.74 1.35 -11.44
N MET A 57 1.87 0.97 -10.50
CA MET A 57 0.97 1.90 -9.82
C MET A 57 1.72 2.77 -8.80
N THR A 58 1.23 4.00 -8.63
CA THR A 58 1.74 5.00 -7.69
C THR A 58 0.72 5.44 -6.65
N ASP A 59 -0.58 5.31 -6.96
CA ASP A 59 -1.68 5.64 -6.06
C ASP A 59 -1.68 4.70 -4.83
N GLN A 60 -1.23 5.23 -3.69
CA GLN A 60 -1.07 4.48 -2.45
C GLN A 60 -2.39 3.97 -1.88
N ALA A 61 -3.47 4.76 -1.98
CA ALA A 61 -4.79 4.35 -1.50
C ALA A 61 -5.33 3.18 -2.34
N ARG A 62 -5.15 3.24 -3.66
CA ARG A 62 -5.55 2.17 -4.55
C ARG A 62 -4.70 0.90 -4.37
N LEU A 63 -3.39 1.06 -4.15
CA LEU A 63 -2.50 -0.04 -3.79
C LEU A 63 -2.94 -0.73 -2.49
N ALA A 64 -3.28 0.03 -1.45
CA ALA A 64 -3.78 -0.52 -0.19
C ALA A 64 -5.11 -1.28 -0.40
N SER A 65 -6.03 -0.70 -1.17
CA SER A 65 -7.29 -1.37 -1.52
C SER A 65 -7.06 -2.69 -2.24
N ILE A 66 -6.13 -2.75 -3.19
CA ILE A 66 -5.81 -3.98 -3.94
C ILE A 66 -5.18 -5.02 -3.00
N ALA A 67 -4.25 -4.60 -2.15
CA ALA A 67 -3.59 -5.48 -1.19
C ALA A 67 -4.57 -6.18 -0.25
N VAL A 68 -5.65 -5.50 0.15
CA VAL A 68 -6.68 -6.07 1.06
C VAL A 68 -7.69 -6.95 0.33
N HIS A 69 -8.04 -6.63 -0.92
CA HIS A 69 -9.23 -7.19 -1.57
C HIS A 69 -8.96 -8.10 -2.79
N ASP A 70 -7.78 -8.09 -3.41
CA ASP A 70 -7.50 -9.02 -4.51
C ASP A 70 -7.48 -10.46 -4.00
N HIS A 71 -7.98 -11.40 -4.80
CA HIS A 71 -8.05 -12.81 -4.44
C HIS A 71 -6.75 -13.56 -4.71
N ALA A 72 -5.87 -13.02 -5.57
CA ALA A 72 -4.58 -13.63 -5.88
C ALA A 72 -3.50 -13.04 -4.97
N GLU A 73 -2.99 -13.86 -4.05
CA GLU A 73 -1.91 -13.49 -3.14
C GLU A 73 -0.72 -12.82 -3.83
N PRO A 74 -0.23 -13.26 -5.01
CA PRO A 74 0.85 -12.56 -5.71
C PRO A 74 0.52 -11.10 -6.02
N VAL A 75 -0.73 -10.79 -6.40
CA VAL A 75 -1.17 -9.42 -6.69
C VAL A 75 -1.17 -8.58 -5.41
N CYS A 76 -1.66 -9.15 -4.31
CA CYS A 76 -1.67 -8.49 -3.01
C CYS A 76 -0.24 -8.17 -2.54
N LEU A 77 0.68 -9.13 -2.65
CA LEU A 77 2.08 -8.95 -2.28
C LEU A 77 2.80 -7.94 -3.18
N THR A 78 2.52 -7.92 -4.49
CA THR A 78 3.01 -6.85 -5.37
C THR A 78 2.51 -5.48 -4.90
N ALA A 79 1.23 -5.37 -4.54
CA ALA A 79 0.67 -4.11 -4.03
C ALA A 79 1.34 -3.66 -2.72
N VAL A 80 1.54 -4.58 -1.76
CA VAL A 80 2.29 -4.30 -0.52
C VAL A 80 3.73 -3.88 -0.83
N GLY A 81 4.38 -4.53 -1.80
CA GLY A 81 5.72 -4.17 -2.28
C GLY A 81 5.82 -2.71 -2.74
N ARG A 82 4.73 -2.16 -3.30
CA ARG A 82 4.63 -0.78 -3.81
C ARG A 82 4.17 0.25 -2.79
N LEU A 83 3.66 -0.17 -1.62
CA LEU A 83 3.29 0.75 -0.55
C LEU A 83 4.53 1.35 0.12
N ALA A 84 4.52 2.66 0.35
CA ALA A 84 5.56 3.39 1.06
C ALA A 84 5.01 4.17 2.26
N ASP A 85 3.72 4.50 2.24
CA ASP A 85 3.06 5.23 3.30
C ASP A 85 2.75 4.31 4.51
N PRO A 86 3.23 4.64 5.72
CA PRO A 86 2.95 3.87 6.93
C PRO A 86 1.46 3.72 7.25
N GLU A 87 0.62 4.72 6.95
CA GLU A 87 -0.82 4.64 7.22
C GLU A 87 -1.47 3.56 6.36
N PHE A 88 -1.13 3.51 5.07
CA PHE A 88 -1.64 2.50 4.15
C PHE A 88 -1.07 1.11 4.44
N LEU A 89 0.20 1.01 4.88
CA LEU A 89 0.75 -0.25 5.39
C LEU A 89 -0.04 -0.73 6.63
N GLY A 90 -0.40 0.19 7.53
CA GLY A 90 -1.28 -0.08 8.66
C GLY A 90 -2.63 -0.65 8.21
N VAL A 91 -3.31 -0.01 7.27
CA VAL A 91 -4.59 -0.49 6.72
C VAL A 91 -4.49 -1.94 6.25
N VAL A 92 -3.43 -2.29 5.52
CA VAL A 92 -3.24 -3.67 5.04
C VAL A 92 -2.93 -4.63 6.19
N ALA A 93 -2.06 -4.24 7.12
CA ALA A 93 -1.66 -5.07 8.26
C ALA A 93 -2.84 -5.40 9.19
N PHE A 94 -3.79 -4.47 9.38
CA PHE A 94 -5.01 -4.68 10.16
C PHE A 94 -6.14 -5.36 9.37
N GLY A 95 -6.26 -5.06 8.08
CA GLY A 95 -7.46 -5.36 7.29
C GLY A 95 -7.36 -6.56 6.36
N SER A 96 -6.16 -6.97 5.94
CA SER A 96 -6.01 -8.08 4.99
C SER A 96 -6.52 -9.40 5.60
N PRO A 97 -7.31 -10.21 4.87
CA PRO A 97 -7.70 -11.54 5.32
C PRO A 97 -6.59 -12.60 5.17
N ASN A 98 -5.55 -12.31 4.37
CA ASN A 98 -4.42 -13.22 4.12
C ASN A 98 -3.26 -12.89 5.08
N SER A 99 -2.84 -13.88 5.88
CA SER A 99 -1.78 -13.75 6.88
C SER A 99 -0.42 -13.41 6.28
N HIS A 100 -0.08 -13.93 5.10
CA HIS A 100 1.19 -13.61 4.43
C HIS A 100 1.22 -12.13 4.01
N VAL A 101 0.10 -11.62 3.52
CA VAL A 101 -0.03 -10.20 3.13
C VAL A 101 0.03 -9.29 4.36
N GLN A 102 -0.58 -9.71 5.49
CA GLN A 102 -0.46 -8.97 6.76
C GLN A 102 1.00 -8.91 7.21
N ILE A 103 1.69 -10.05 7.25
CA ILE A 103 3.09 -10.12 7.68
C ILE A 103 3.97 -9.24 6.79
N ALA A 104 3.81 -9.32 5.47
CA ALA A 104 4.56 -8.49 4.53
C ALA A 104 4.34 -6.98 4.77
N ALA A 105 3.11 -6.57 5.10
CA ALA A 105 2.82 -5.18 5.46
C ALA A 105 3.49 -4.77 6.78
N VAL A 106 3.48 -5.65 7.79
CA VAL A 106 4.13 -5.42 9.09
C VAL A 106 5.65 -5.34 8.97
N GLU A 107 6.26 -6.16 8.14
CA GLU A 107 7.71 -6.15 7.88
C GLU A 107 8.17 -4.82 7.27
N LYS A 108 7.31 -4.16 6.50
CA LYS A 108 7.56 -2.82 5.95
C LYS A 108 7.20 -1.68 6.90
N LEU A 109 6.39 -1.96 7.92
CA LEU A 109 5.95 -0.95 8.86
C LEU A 109 7.10 -0.54 9.79
N ALA A 110 7.44 0.74 9.78
CA ALA A 110 8.48 1.34 10.61
C ALA A 110 7.92 2.26 11.71
N ASP A 111 6.63 2.59 11.66
CA ASP A 111 5.99 3.44 12.65
C ASP A 111 5.80 2.70 13.98
N PRO A 112 6.47 3.12 15.07
CA PRO A 112 6.37 2.45 16.37
C PRO A 112 4.96 2.50 16.96
N THR A 113 4.18 3.54 16.67
CA THR A 113 2.82 3.71 17.20
C THR A 113 1.84 2.75 16.52
N LEU A 114 1.98 2.56 15.21
CA LEU A 114 1.19 1.58 14.46
C LEU A 114 1.59 0.15 14.83
N LEU A 115 2.89 -0.13 15.01
CA LEU A 115 3.38 -1.42 15.50
C LEU A 115 2.83 -1.76 16.89
N ALA A 116 2.88 -0.81 17.83
CA ALA A 116 2.31 -0.99 19.17
C ALA A 116 0.79 -1.24 19.12
N SER A 117 0.08 -0.49 18.28
CA SER A 117 -1.36 -0.64 18.09
C SER A 117 -1.70 -2.02 17.52
N LEU A 118 -0.93 -2.50 16.54
CA LEU A 118 -1.16 -3.80 15.92
C LEU A 118 -0.80 -4.96 16.85
N ALA A 119 0.29 -4.82 17.62
CA ALA A 119 0.66 -5.79 18.64
C ALA A 119 -0.46 -5.96 19.70
N ARG A 120 -1.08 -4.85 20.13
CA ARG A 120 -2.16 -4.86 21.13
C ARG A 120 -3.50 -5.33 20.58
N TYR A 121 -3.90 -4.85 19.41
CA TYR A 121 -5.30 -4.92 18.95
C TYR A 121 -5.48 -5.60 17.59
N GLY A 122 -4.39 -6.08 16.97
CA GLY A 122 -4.48 -6.80 15.71
C GLY A 122 -5.42 -7.99 15.80
N ARG A 123 -6.29 -8.16 14.81
CA ARG A 123 -7.31 -9.22 14.82
C ARG A 123 -6.70 -10.63 14.75
N HIS A 124 -5.57 -10.77 14.06
CA HIS A 124 -4.98 -12.06 13.73
C HIS A 124 -3.69 -12.29 14.51
N PRO A 125 -3.55 -13.40 15.27
CA PRO A 125 -2.37 -13.66 16.10
C PRO A 125 -1.05 -13.56 15.35
N HIS A 126 -0.97 -14.05 14.11
CA HIS A 126 0.25 -13.97 13.30
C HIS A 126 0.73 -12.53 13.04
N ALA A 127 -0.19 -11.61 12.71
CA ALA A 127 0.13 -10.20 12.51
C ALA A 127 0.59 -9.54 13.82
N ARG A 128 -0.05 -9.90 14.94
CA ARG A 128 0.34 -9.42 16.27
C ARG A 128 1.74 -9.89 16.65
N ILE A 129 2.06 -11.17 16.43
CA ILE A 129 3.39 -11.74 16.70
C ILE A 129 4.45 -11.05 15.83
N ALA A 130 4.17 -10.84 14.54
CA ALA A 130 5.07 -10.10 13.66
C ALA A 130 5.31 -8.67 14.16
N ALA A 131 4.26 -7.98 14.63
CA ALA A 131 4.38 -6.64 15.18
C ALA A 131 5.18 -6.62 16.48
N ILE A 132 4.94 -7.58 17.38
CA ILE A 132 5.70 -7.77 18.62
C ILE A 132 7.18 -7.97 18.32
N GLY A 133 7.53 -8.83 17.36
CA GLY A 133 8.93 -9.09 16.99
C GLY A 133 9.70 -7.84 16.53
N ARG A 134 8.99 -6.83 16.03
CA ARG A 134 9.58 -5.55 15.56
C ARG A 134 9.47 -4.42 16.58
N LEU A 135 8.66 -4.59 17.61
CA LEU A 135 8.45 -3.56 18.62
C LEU A 135 9.74 -3.35 19.43
N ALA A 136 10.05 -2.09 19.72
CA ALA A 136 11.23 -1.67 20.47
C ALA A 136 10.89 -1.06 21.83
N ASP A 137 9.61 -0.96 22.18
CA ASP A 137 9.13 -0.37 23.44
C ASP A 137 8.95 -1.48 24.51
N PRO A 138 9.83 -1.55 25.52
CA PRO A 138 9.75 -2.57 26.57
C PRO A 138 8.49 -2.45 27.44
N ALA A 139 7.95 -1.24 27.62
CA ALA A 139 6.77 -1.01 28.44
C ALA A 139 5.52 -1.57 27.77
N VAL A 140 5.38 -1.36 26.46
CA VAL A 140 4.30 -1.97 25.67
C VAL A 140 4.42 -3.50 25.66
N LEU A 141 5.63 -4.05 25.51
CA LEU A 141 5.87 -5.49 25.53
C LEU A 141 5.54 -6.11 26.90
N ALA A 142 5.96 -5.50 28.00
CA ALA A 142 5.66 -5.97 29.34
C ALA A 142 4.14 -5.95 29.64
N ASP A 143 3.43 -4.95 29.14
CA ASP A 143 1.98 -4.88 29.26
C ASP A 143 1.30 -6.03 28.52
N ILE A 144 1.65 -6.24 27.23
CA ILE A 144 1.11 -7.35 26.42
C ILE A 144 1.44 -8.70 27.07
N ALA A 145 2.68 -8.92 27.51
CA ALA A 145 3.12 -10.15 28.15
C ALA A 145 2.31 -10.49 29.42
N ARG A 146 1.78 -9.47 30.11
CA ARG A 146 1.03 -9.62 31.35
C ARG A 146 -0.48 -9.75 31.12
N THR A 147 -1.03 -9.00 30.17
CA THR A 147 -2.49 -8.83 30.07
C THR A 147 -3.13 -9.51 28.87
N ASP A 148 -2.37 -9.95 27.87
CA ASP A 148 -2.98 -10.48 26.67
C ASP A 148 -3.76 -11.78 26.94
N PRO A 149 -4.99 -11.95 26.43
CA PRO A 149 -5.74 -13.19 26.65
C PRO A 149 -5.08 -14.40 25.98
N ASP A 150 -4.38 -14.21 24.87
CA ASP A 150 -3.76 -15.30 24.11
C ASP A 150 -2.38 -15.66 24.70
N PRO A 151 -2.18 -16.90 25.20
CA PRO A 151 -0.90 -17.34 25.75
C PRO A 151 0.27 -17.25 24.77
N SER A 152 0.04 -17.51 23.48
CA SER A 152 1.08 -17.44 22.44
C SER A 152 1.55 -16.00 22.22
N ILE A 153 0.64 -15.03 22.34
CA ILE A 153 0.96 -13.61 22.27
C ILE A 153 1.76 -13.17 23.50
N ARG A 154 1.33 -13.59 24.71
CA ARG A 154 2.08 -13.29 25.94
C ARG A 154 3.51 -13.83 25.87
N GLN A 155 3.67 -15.06 25.39
CA GLN A 155 4.98 -15.70 25.23
C GLN A 155 5.85 -14.96 24.21
N ALA A 156 5.30 -14.57 23.05
CA ALA A 156 6.04 -13.79 22.06
C ALA A 156 6.51 -12.44 22.62
N ALA A 157 5.66 -11.75 23.38
CA ALA A 157 6.02 -10.47 24.01
C ALA A 157 7.12 -10.63 25.06
N MET A 158 7.06 -11.68 25.88
CA MET A 158 8.11 -11.99 26.85
C MET A 158 9.44 -12.27 26.16
N PHE A 159 9.47 -13.13 25.13
CA PHE A 159 10.70 -13.41 24.38
C PHE A 159 11.31 -12.15 23.77
N ARG A 160 10.48 -11.29 23.19
CA ARG A 160 10.98 -10.03 22.63
C ARG A 160 11.54 -9.11 23.72
N LEU A 161 10.88 -9.02 24.87
CA LEU A 161 11.34 -8.21 26.00
C LEU A 161 12.69 -8.69 26.51
N THR A 162 12.87 -9.99 26.72
CA THR A 162 14.15 -10.58 27.13
C THR A 162 15.24 -10.31 26.09
N ALA A 163 14.95 -10.49 24.80
CA ALA A 163 15.91 -10.19 23.74
C ALA A 163 16.35 -8.72 23.70
N LEU A 164 15.45 -7.77 24.05
CA LEU A 164 15.81 -6.35 24.15
C LEU A 164 16.69 -6.06 25.37
N GLN A 165 16.49 -6.79 26.48
CA GLN A 165 17.31 -6.66 27.69
C GLN A 165 18.71 -7.24 27.47
N GLU A 166 18.81 -8.43 26.88
CA GLU A 166 20.08 -9.06 26.52
C GLU A 166 20.89 -8.21 25.54
N ALA A 167 20.24 -7.59 24.55
CA ALA A 167 20.90 -6.68 23.62
C ALA A 167 21.40 -5.39 24.28
N ALA A 168 20.84 -4.99 25.43
CA ALA A 168 21.24 -3.81 26.19
C ALA A 168 22.33 -4.11 27.23
N ASP A 169 22.50 -5.37 27.64
CA ASP A 169 23.49 -5.80 28.63
C ASP A 169 24.20 -7.10 28.18
N PRO A 170 25.23 -6.98 27.31
CA PRO A 170 25.88 -8.14 26.68
C PRO A 170 26.76 -8.97 27.63
N ASP A 171 27.03 -8.48 28.84
CA ASP A 171 27.98 -9.08 29.78
C ASP A 171 27.29 -9.93 30.88
N HIS A 172 25.97 -10.12 30.82
CA HIS A 172 25.19 -10.70 31.93
C HIS A 172 24.88 -12.21 31.84
N VAL A 173 25.72 -13.00 31.15
CA VAL A 173 25.59 -14.49 31.06
C VAL A 173 26.79 -15.21 31.68
#